data_AF-I3EG76-F1
#
_entry.id   AF-I3EG76-F1
#
_cell.length_a   1.000
_cell.length_b   1.000
_cell.length_c   1.000
_cell.angle_alpha   90.00
_cell.angle_beta   90.00
_cell.angle_gamma   90.00
#
_symmetry.space_group_name_H-M   'P 1'
#
loop_
_entity.id
_entity.type
_entity.pdbx_description
1 polymer ?
#
loop_
_entity_poly.entity_id
_entity_poly.type
_entity_poly.pdbx_seq_one_letter_code
_entity_poly.pdbx_strand_id
1 'polypeptide(L)'
;MPASIGSLLREIFHQRYTEITEQKLSRYRFRLTSSQRLQFYSGISLLALSGFILVYAFSSSVSQVIIDYTHCTGKTCEYSFFLDKQKHNTHIYGSVKGAAQTHMKYTRDDSLNKPSPDNINEVDCSPYMQDGKWVYPCGITLSTLPTDSYKLLDENKNEVLLNTSMSERISSWSRPSSFLSAYYKIGSVPTLLPGKYQLIINKQLIHPLNVRKVIIISNIGIFGNLFYNSQIYILSTVVMLAIINAAACMYYA
;
A
#
# COMPACT_ATOMS: atom_id res chain seq x y z
N MET A 1 61.67 35.63 2.54
CA MET A 1 61.67 34.76 1.35
C MET A 1 60.36 33.98 1.36
N PRO A 2 59.47 34.16 0.37
CA PRO A 2 58.20 33.44 0.34
C PRO A 2 58.45 31.94 0.07
N ALA A 3 57.92 31.07 0.93
CA ALA A 3 57.99 29.63 0.71
C ALA A 3 57.30 29.28 -0.63
N SER A 4 57.95 28.40 -1.39
CA SER A 4 57.42 27.90 -2.66
C SER A 4 56.07 27.20 -2.43
N ILE A 5 55.08 27.49 -3.27
CA ILE A 5 53.74 26.88 -3.21
C ILE A 5 53.83 25.33 -3.21
N GLY A 6 54.86 24.77 -3.86
CA GLY A 6 55.10 23.33 -3.90
C GLY A 6 55.53 22.73 -2.55
N SER A 7 56.30 23.44 -1.73
CA SER A 7 56.68 22.93 -0.40
C SER A 7 55.49 22.96 0.56
N LEU A 8 54.64 23.98 0.44
CA LEU A 8 53.43 24.13 1.23
C LEU A 8 52.40 23.03 0.92
N LEU A 9 52.21 22.69 -0.35
CA LEU A 9 51.35 21.57 -0.75
C LEU A 9 51.87 20.24 -0.21
N ARG A 10 53.18 19.99 -0.32
CA ARG A 10 53.79 18.73 0.16
C ARG A 10 53.64 18.56 1.67
N GLU A 11 53.78 19.64 2.44
CA GLU A 11 53.56 19.63 3.89
C GLU A 11 52.09 19.33 4.26
N ILE A 12 51.13 19.96 3.58
CA ILE A 12 49.69 19.71 3.81
C ILE A 12 49.33 18.26 3.51
N PHE A 13 49.82 17.71 2.39
CA PHE A 13 49.58 16.31 2.04
C PHE A 13 50.22 15.36 3.05
N HIS A 14 51.45 15.64 3.48
CA HIS A 14 52.12 14.79 4.45
C HIS A 14 51.41 14.83 5.81
N GLN A 15 50.95 16.00 6.25
CA GLN A 15 50.18 16.18 7.47
C GLN A 15 48.82 15.46 7.43
N ARG A 16 48.08 15.56 6.32
CA ARG A 16 46.81 14.81 6.13
C ARG A 16 47.06 13.31 6.11
N TYR A 17 48.14 12.86 5.47
CA TYR A 17 48.51 11.44 5.40
C TYR A 17 48.86 10.89 6.78
N THR A 18 49.62 11.63 7.61
CA THR A 18 49.92 11.23 9.00
C THR A 18 48.67 11.26 9.88
N GLU A 19 47.79 12.26 9.73
CA GLU A 19 46.52 12.30 10.46
C GLU A 19 45.62 11.07 10.19
N ILE A 20 45.60 10.61 8.94
CA ILE A 20 44.82 9.43 8.53
C ILE A 20 45.51 8.13 8.98
N THR A 21 46.81 7.98 8.74
CA THR A 21 47.55 6.73 9.01
C THR A 21 47.76 6.50 10.51
N GLU A 22 47.96 7.55 11.29
CA GLU A 22 48.13 7.48 12.76
C GLU A 22 46.79 7.53 13.52
N GLN A 23 45.66 7.50 12.81
CA GLN A 23 44.32 7.59 13.39
C GLN A 23 44.08 8.84 14.27
N LYS A 24 44.79 9.95 14.00
CA LYS A 24 44.68 11.23 14.73
C LYS A 24 43.48 12.08 14.33
N LEU A 25 42.62 11.57 13.43
CA LEU A 25 41.36 12.22 13.07
C LEU A 25 40.52 12.51 14.32
N SER A 26 39.95 13.71 14.41
CA SER A 26 39.02 14.08 15.47
C SER A 26 37.79 13.16 15.42
N ARG A 27 37.73 12.20 16.34
CA ARG A 27 36.59 11.30 16.46
C ARG A 27 35.64 11.83 17.52
N TYR A 28 34.39 12.03 17.13
CA TYR A 28 33.33 12.24 18.10
C TYR A 28 33.13 10.93 18.88
N ARG A 29 33.54 10.91 20.16
CA ARG A 29 33.31 9.77 21.05
C ARG A 29 31.96 9.95 21.74
N PHE A 30 30.95 9.27 21.24
CA PHE A 30 29.63 9.29 21.86
C PHE A 30 29.66 8.40 23.12
N ARG A 31 29.83 9.04 24.28
CA ARG A 31 29.75 8.37 25.58
C ARG A 31 28.59 8.97 26.35
N LEU A 32 27.42 8.33 26.24
CA LEU A 32 26.27 8.70 27.05
C LEU A 32 26.48 8.26 28.49
N THR A 33 26.44 9.22 29.42
CA THR A 33 26.30 8.94 30.85
C THR A 33 24.95 8.30 31.15
N SER A 34 24.80 7.61 32.28
CA SER A 34 23.53 6.96 32.64
C SER A 34 22.35 7.93 32.65
N SER A 35 22.55 9.15 33.16
CA SER A 35 21.53 10.21 33.12
C SER A 35 21.16 10.62 31.70
N GLN A 36 22.14 10.75 30.80
CA GLN A 36 21.87 11.09 29.40
C GLN A 36 21.16 9.96 28.65
N ARG A 37 21.47 8.70 28.97
CA ARG A 37 20.76 7.52 28.42
C ARG A 37 19.30 7.53 28.84
N LEU A 38 19.04 7.75 30.13
CA LEU A 38 17.67 7.80 30.65
C LEU A 38 16.85 8.89 29.95
N GLN A 39 17.40 10.11 29.86
CA GLN A 39 16.76 11.23 29.14
C GLN A 39 16.51 10.92 27.66
N PHE A 40 17.48 10.28 26.99
CA PHE A 40 17.36 9.89 25.59
C PHE A 40 16.24 8.87 25.38
N TYR A 41 16.21 7.78 26.17
CA TYR A 41 15.18 6.75 26.06
C TYR A 41 13.80 7.26 26.45
N SER A 42 13.68 8.07 27.51
CA SER A 42 12.41 8.70 27.87
C SER A 42 11.91 9.63 26.76
N GLY A 43 12.80 10.40 26.14
CA GLY A 43 12.46 11.29 25.03
C GLY A 43 11.93 10.53 23.82
N ILE A 44 12.63 9.47 23.39
CA ILE A 44 12.17 8.61 22.28
C ILE A 44 10.83 7.95 22.61
N SER A 45 10.63 7.54 23.85
CA SER A 45 9.38 6.88 24.29
C SER A 45 8.19 7.81 24.23
N LEU A 46 8.36 9.08 24.65
CA LEU A 46 7.32 10.10 24.52
C LEU A 46 6.98 10.39 23.05
N LEU A 47 7.98 10.45 22.17
CA LEU A 47 7.78 10.63 20.73
C LEU A 47 7.07 9.42 20.10
N ALA A 48 7.44 8.20 20.49
CA ALA A 48 6.78 6.99 20.01
C ALA A 48 5.31 6.92 20.47
N LEU A 49 5.05 7.31 21.72
CA LEU A 49 3.69 7.34 22.27
C LEU A 49 2.82 8.39 21.58
N SER A 50 3.33 9.59 21.34
CA SER A 50 2.59 10.63 20.61
C SER A 50 2.30 10.21 19.17
N GLY A 51 3.28 9.59 18.50
CA GLY A 51 3.09 8.98 17.18
C GLY A 51 2.03 7.88 17.18
N PHE A 52 2.02 7.02 18.20
CA PHE A 52 0.99 5.98 18.36
C PHE A 52 -0.41 6.57 18.49
N ILE A 53 -0.59 7.56 19.37
CA ILE A 53 -1.90 8.21 19.58
C ILE A 53 -2.41 8.82 18.26
N LEU A 54 -1.52 9.49 17.53
CA LEU A 54 -1.86 10.10 16.24
C LEU A 54 -2.30 9.05 15.22
N VAL A 55 -1.50 7.99 15.04
CA VAL A 55 -1.83 6.89 14.11
C VAL A 55 -3.10 6.15 14.55
N TYR A 56 -3.31 6.01 15.86
CA TYR A 56 -4.50 5.40 16.43
C TYR A 56 -5.78 6.20 16.11
N ALA A 57 -5.73 7.52 16.28
CA ALA A 57 -6.83 8.42 15.94
C ALA A 57 -7.20 8.34 14.45
N PHE A 58 -6.20 8.29 13.56
CA PHE A 58 -6.46 8.16 12.12
C PHE A 58 -7.00 6.79 11.73
N SER A 59 -6.41 5.70 12.21
CA SER A 59 -6.87 4.36 11.78
C SER A 59 -8.17 3.92 12.44
N SER A 60 -8.54 4.44 13.61
CA SER A 60 -9.88 4.21 14.19
C SER A 60 -11.00 4.92 13.41
N SER A 61 -10.66 5.92 12.58
CA SER A 61 -11.61 6.61 11.72
C SER A 61 -11.94 5.83 10.43
N VAL A 62 -11.02 4.96 9.98
CA VAL A 62 -11.18 4.15 8.77
C VAL A 62 -12.17 3.01 9.04
N SER A 63 -13.10 2.81 8.12
CA SER A 63 -14.11 1.75 8.21
C SER A 63 -13.95 0.80 7.04
N GLN A 64 -13.96 -0.50 7.30
CA GLN A 64 -13.82 -1.52 6.27
C GLN A 64 -14.93 -2.56 6.38
N VAL A 65 -15.57 -2.86 5.24
CA VAL A 65 -16.53 -3.96 5.10
C VAL A 65 -15.99 -4.91 4.04
N ILE A 66 -15.84 -6.19 4.38
CA ILE A 66 -15.35 -7.23 3.47
C ILE A 66 -16.48 -8.22 3.23
N ILE A 67 -16.86 -8.39 1.96
CA ILE A 67 -17.90 -9.32 1.53
C ILE A 67 -17.23 -10.40 0.70
N ASP A 68 -17.17 -11.62 1.24
CA ASP A 68 -16.65 -12.78 0.53
C ASP A 68 -17.77 -13.44 -0.26
N TYR A 69 -17.62 -13.49 -1.59
CA TYR A 69 -18.62 -14.08 -2.50
C TYR A 69 -18.09 -15.29 -3.27
N THR A 70 -17.01 -15.89 -2.77
CA THR A 70 -16.37 -17.07 -3.35
C THR A 70 -17.36 -18.23 -3.52
N HIS A 71 -18.15 -18.50 -2.48
CA HIS A 71 -19.08 -19.65 -2.41
C HIS A 71 -20.45 -19.40 -3.06
N CYS A 72 -20.67 -18.24 -3.67
CA CYS A 72 -21.88 -18.03 -4.45
C CYS A 72 -21.85 -18.88 -5.73
N THR A 73 -22.78 -19.82 -5.83
CA THR A 73 -22.94 -20.76 -6.96
C THR A 73 -23.79 -20.18 -8.09
N GLY A 74 -24.64 -19.20 -7.78
CA GLY A 74 -25.49 -18.51 -8.76
C GLY A 74 -24.74 -17.47 -9.60
N LYS A 75 -25.38 -17.05 -10.70
CA LYS A 75 -24.90 -15.92 -11.51
C LYS A 75 -25.07 -14.59 -10.78
N THR A 76 -26.08 -14.48 -9.91
CA THR A 76 -26.38 -13.27 -9.14
C THR A 76 -26.30 -13.59 -7.67
N CYS A 77 -25.56 -12.77 -6.91
CA CYS A 77 -25.32 -12.93 -5.50
C CYS A 77 -25.75 -11.66 -4.78
N GLU A 78 -26.51 -11.77 -3.70
CA GLU A 78 -27.04 -10.63 -2.96
C GLU A 78 -26.53 -10.68 -1.52
N TYR A 79 -25.94 -9.56 -1.07
CA TYR A 79 -25.41 -9.43 0.28
C TYR A 79 -25.95 -8.15 0.91
N SER A 80 -26.52 -8.27 2.10
CA SER A 80 -26.93 -7.10 2.88
C SER A 80 -25.93 -6.78 3.98
N PHE A 81 -25.61 -5.51 4.16
CA PHE A 81 -24.79 -5.02 5.28
C PHE A 81 -25.40 -3.75 5.85
N PHE A 82 -25.05 -3.43 7.10
CA PHE A 82 -25.55 -2.25 7.81
C PHE A 82 -24.41 -1.27 8.09
N LEU A 83 -24.70 0.02 7.97
CA LEU A 83 -23.79 1.10 8.32
C LEU A 83 -24.32 1.87 9.53
N ASP A 84 -23.59 1.80 10.66
CA ASP A 84 -24.00 2.47 11.91
C ASP A 84 -23.87 4.00 11.83
N LYS A 85 -22.92 4.49 11.04
CA LYS A 85 -22.54 5.91 10.95
C LYS A 85 -22.35 6.29 9.50
N GLN A 86 -22.58 7.56 9.20
CA GLN A 86 -22.25 8.16 7.91
C GLN A 86 -20.77 7.93 7.57
N LYS A 87 -20.51 7.63 6.30
CA LYS A 87 -19.18 7.33 5.77
C LYS A 87 -18.90 8.27 4.60
N HIS A 88 -17.72 8.89 4.59
CA HIS A 88 -17.26 9.75 3.51
C HIS A 88 -16.14 9.09 2.72
N ASN A 89 -15.90 9.55 1.49
CA ASN A 89 -14.83 9.08 0.61
C ASN A 89 -14.75 7.55 0.57
N THR A 90 -15.87 6.92 0.20
CA THR A 90 -15.96 5.46 0.16
C THR A 90 -15.46 4.94 -1.16
N HIS A 91 -14.51 4.02 -1.12
CA HIS A 91 -13.96 3.33 -2.28
C HIS A 91 -14.29 1.85 -2.21
N ILE A 92 -14.72 1.31 -3.34
CA ILE A 92 -15.10 -0.09 -3.47
C ILE A 92 -14.06 -0.77 -4.35
N TYR A 93 -13.48 -1.86 -3.84
CA TYR A 93 -12.46 -2.65 -4.51
C TYR A 93 -12.92 -4.10 -4.67
N GLY A 94 -12.64 -4.69 -5.81
CA GLY A 94 -12.69 -6.13 -5.98
C GLY A 94 -11.32 -6.71 -5.62
N SER A 95 -11.31 -7.86 -4.97
CA SER A 95 -10.10 -8.61 -4.65
C SER A 95 -10.22 -10.02 -5.21
N VAL A 96 -9.15 -10.48 -5.87
CA VAL A 96 -9.05 -11.82 -6.43
C VAL A 96 -7.79 -12.49 -5.93
N LYS A 97 -7.93 -13.64 -5.28
CA LYS A 97 -6.79 -14.40 -4.76
C LYS A 97 -6.26 -15.36 -5.82
N GLY A 98 -4.94 -15.53 -5.87
CA GLY A 98 -4.26 -16.43 -6.79
C GLY A 98 -3.97 -15.80 -8.16
N ALA A 99 -4.21 -14.50 -8.32
CA ALA A 99 -3.75 -13.77 -9.49
C ALA A 99 -2.22 -13.68 -9.45
N ALA A 100 -1.53 -14.39 -10.32
CA ALA A 100 -0.07 -14.42 -10.39
C ALA A 100 0.50 -13.15 -11.07
N GLN A 101 0.05 -11.96 -10.66
CA GLN A 101 0.44 -10.68 -11.27
C GLN A 101 1.94 -10.37 -11.10
N THR A 102 2.60 -10.97 -10.11
CA THR A 102 4.05 -10.85 -9.89
C THR A 102 4.89 -11.79 -10.76
N HIS A 103 4.27 -12.72 -11.48
CA HIS A 103 5.02 -13.64 -12.33
C HIS A 103 5.70 -12.86 -13.45
N MET A 104 6.98 -13.17 -13.75
CA MET A 104 7.80 -12.43 -14.71
C MET A 104 7.12 -12.22 -16.07
N LYS A 105 6.33 -13.19 -16.52
CA LYS A 105 5.54 -13.09 -17.77
C LYS A 105 4.39 -12.06 -17.69
N TYR A 106 3.77 -11.88 -16.54
CA TYR A 106 2.73 -10.85 -16.32
C TYR A 106 3.33 -9.45 -16.21
N THR A 107 4.52 -9.33 -15.61
CA THR A 107 5.22 -8.04 -15.42
C THR A 107 5.88 -7.54 -16.69
N ARG A 108 6.29 -8.44 -17.60
CA ARG A 108 6.89 -8.08 -18.89
C ARG A 108 5.88 -7.47 -19.88
N ASP A 109 4.60 -7.85 -19.76
CA ASP A 109 3.49 -7.33 -20.56
C ASP A 109 3.01 -5.94 -20.07
N ASP A 110 3.51 -5.45 -18.93
CA ASP A 110 3.12 -4.16 -18.35
C ASP A 110 3.81 -3.01 -19.11
N SER A 111 3.29 -2.77 -20.30
CA SER A 111 3.61 -1.67 -21.19
C SER A 111 3.17 -0.34 -20.56
N LEU A 112 3.91 0.10 -19.55
CA LEU A 112 3.93 1.50 -19.11
C LEU A 112 4.31 2.45 -20.26
N ASN A 113 4.88 1.92 -21.33
CA ASN A 113 4.78 2.50 -22.66
C ASN A 113 3.48 2.02 -23.31
N LYS A 114 2.38 2.77 -23.11
CA LYS A 114 1.19 2.66 -23.96
C LYS A 114 1.66 2.44 -25.40
N PRO A 115 1.15 1.46 -26.17
CA PRO A 115 1.25 1.61 -27.60
C PRO A 115 0.50 2.90 -27.92
N SER A 116 1.24 3.97 -28.25
CA SER A 116 0.73 4.93 -29.20
C SER A 116 0.22 4.12 -30.39
N PRO A 117 -0.88 4.50 -31.06
CA PRO A 117 -1.27 3.85 -32.32
C PRO A 117 -0.11 3.69 -33.32
N ASP A 118 0.99 4.42 -33.13
CA ASP A 118 2.21 4.38 -33.94
C ASP A 118 3.24 3.29 -33.54
N ASN A 119 3.17 2.69 -32.34
CA ASN A 119 4.19 1.75 -31.80
C ASN A 119 3.61 0.39 -31.37
N ILE A 120 2.74 -0.18 -32.21
CA ILE A 120 2.10 -1.49 -31.96
C ILE A 120 3.10 -2.66 -32.03
N ASN A 121 4.27 -2.45 -32.66
CA ASN A 121 5.24 -3.51 -32.96
C ASN A 121 6.16 -3.90 -31.80
N GLU A 122 6.16 -3.17 -30.68
CA GLU A 122 7.10 -3.36 -29.57
C GLU A 122 6.49 -4.05 -28.34
N VAL A 123 5.17 -4.29 -28.35
CA VAL A 123 4.46 -4.94 -27.25
C VAL A 123 4.44 -6.46 -27.46
N ASP A 124 5.21 -7.20 -26.65
CA ASP A 124 5.15 -8.66 -26.64
C ASP A 124 3.83 -9.11 -26.02
N CYS A 125 2.82 -9.35 -26.87
CA CYS A 125 1.50 -9.82 -26.46
C CYS A 125 1.33 -11.33 -26.61
N SER A 126 2.44 -12.08 -26.69
CA SER A 126 2.43 -13.53 -26.87
C SER A 126 1.91 -14.25 -25.60
N PRO A 127 0.87 -15.10 -25.67
CA PRO A 127 0.39 -15.85 -26.84
C PRO A 127 -0.93 -15.35 -27.45
N TYR A 128 -1.38 -14.12 -27.17
CA TYR A 128 -2.69 -13.59 -27.59
C TYR A 128 -2.71 -13.09 -29.05
N MET A 129 -2.10 -13.87 -29.95
CA MET A 129 -2.24 -13.70 -31.39
C MET A 129 -3.22 -14.75 -31.91
N GLN A 130 -4.30 -14.28 -32.54
CA GLN A 130 -5.25 -15.15 -33.22
C GLN A 130 -5.17 -14.85 -34.72
N ASP A 131 -4.85 -15.87 -35.53
CA ASP A 131 -4.75 -15.77 -36.99
C ASP A 131 -3.78 -14.67 -37.47
N GLY A 132 -2.66 -14.48 -36.76
CA GLY A 132 -1.67 -13.44 -37.08
C GLY A 132 -2.10 -12.00 -36.74
N LYS A 133 -3.29 -11.81 -36.15
CA LYS A 133 -3.76 -10.51 -35.65
C LYS A 133 -3.67 -10.46 -34.13
N TRP A 134 -3.23 -9.31 -33.61
CA TRP A 134 -3.23 -9.04 -32.19
C TRP A 134 -4.67 -8.87 -31.68
N VAL A 135 -5.04 -9.59 -30.62
CA VAL A 135 -6.35 -9.43 -29.96
C VAL A 135 -6.26 -8.29 -28.96
N TYR A 136 -6.94 -7.18 -29.20
CA TYR A 136 -6.95 -6.02 -28.29
C TYR A 136 -8.14 -6.07 -27.32
N PRO A 137 -7.97 -5.75 -26.02
CA PRO A 137 -6.71 -5.48 -25.33
C PRO A 137 -5.85 -6.75 -25.18
N CYS A 138 -4.57 -6.66 -25.51
CA CYS A 138 -3.66 -7.79 -25.50
C CYS A 138 -2.89 -7.91 -24.18
N GLY A 139 -2.44 -9.12 -23.84
CA GLY A 139 -1.69 -9.41 -22.60
C GLY A 139 -2.47 -10.20 -21.56
N ILE A 140 -1.75 -11.03 -20.81
CA ILE A 140 -2.37 -11.96 -19.85
C ILE A 140 -3.08 -11.23 -18.70
N THR A 141 -2.58 -10.05 -18.34
CA THR A 141 -3.16 -9.21 -17.29
C THR A 141 -4.56 -8.76 -17.68
N LEU A 142 -4.79 -8.27 -18.90
CA LEU A 142 -6.11 -7.76 -19.30
C LEU A 142 -7.11 -8.88 -19.60
N SER A 143 -6.65 -10.02 -20.13
CA SER A 143 -7.51 -11.19 -20.34
C SER A 143 -8.02 -11.82 -19.04
N THR A 144 -7.31 -11.62 -17.93
CA THR A 144 -7.69 -12.10 -16.60
C THR A 144 -8.42 -11.06 -15.75
N LEU A 145 -8.73 -9.88 -16.31
CA LEU A 145 -9.52 -8.87 -15.62
C LEU A 145 -10.93 -9.42 -15.33
N PRO A 146 -11.38 -9.45 -14.06
CA PRO A 146 -12.73 -9.90 -13.76
C PRO A 146 -13.76 -8.97 -14.40
N THR A 147 -14.78 -9.54 -15.06
CA THR A 147 -15.87 -8.79 -15.70
C THR A 147 -17.15 -8.75 -14.87
N ASP A 148 -17.06 -9.07 -13.57
CA ASP A 148 -18.18 -8.99 -12.64
C ASP A 148 -18.81 -7.58 -12.65
N SER A 149 -20.13 -7.53 -12.52
CA SER A 149 -20.88 -6.27 -12.37
C SER A 149 -21.44 -6.13 -10.96
N TYR A 150 -21.50 -4.89 -10.50
CA TYR A 150 -21.81 -4.55 -9.12
C TYR A 150 -22.90 -3.50 -9.10
N LYS A 151 -23.95 -3.74 -8.32
CA LYS A 151 -24.99 -2.76 -8.02
C LYS A 151 -25.12 -2.62 -6.52
N LEU A 152 -25.10 -1.38 -6.04
CA LEU A 152 -25.28 -1.07 -4.64
C LEU A 152 -26.64 -0.39 -4.48
N LEU A 153 -27.52 -0.98 -3.67
CA LEU A 153 -28.83 -0.45 -3.35
C LEU A 153 -28.85 0.08 -1.91
N ASP A 154 -29.50 1.22 -1.71
CA ASP A 154 -29.80 1.76 -0.38
C ASP A 154 -30.99 1.03 0.28
N GLU A 155 -31.37 1.47 1.48
CA GLU A 155 -32.48 0.89 2.24
C GLU A 155 -33.83 0.99 1.52
N ASN A 156 -33.99 2.03 0.69
CA ASN A 156 -35.17 2.27 -0.13
C ASN A 156 -35.11 1.56 -1.49
N LYS A 157 -34.09 0.73 -1.72
CA LYS A 157 -33.78 0.05 -2.99
C LYS A 157 -33.44 0.99 -4.15
N ASN A 158 -33.05 2.23 -3.86
CA ASN A 158 -32.51 3.12 -4.87
C ASN A 158 -31.06 2.75 -5.16
N GLU A 159 -30.68 2.82 -6.43
CA GLU A 159 -29.31 2.54 -6.86
C GLU A 159 -28.36 3.68 -6.46
N VAL A 160 -27.33 3.36 -5.70
CA VAL A 160 -26.24 4.26 -5.37
C VAL A 160 -25.26 4.28 -6.54
N LEU A 161 -25.21 5.40 -7.26
CA LEU A 161 -24.32 5.58 -8.40
C LEU A 161 -22.86 5.48 -7.96
N LEU A 162 -22.16 4.47 -8.48
CA LEU A 162 -20.73 4.30 -8.28
C LEU A 162 -19.99 5.14 -9.33
N ASN A 163 -19.23 6.15 -8.89
CA ASN A 163 -18.36 6.89 -9.81
C ASN A 163 -17.18 5.98 -10.20
N THR A 164 -17.18 5.50 -11.45
CA THR A 164 -16.14 4.63 -11.98
C THR A 164 -15.96 4.83 -13.47
N SER A 165 -14.72 4.92 -13.91
CA SER A 165 -14.35 4.86 -15.32
C SER A 165 -13.75 3.48 -15.62
N MET A 166 -14.08 2.91 -16.78
CA MET A 166 -13.50 1.63 -17.21
C MET A 166 -11.97 1.71 -17.28
N SER A 167 -11.42 2.88 -17.64
CA SER A 167 -9.99 3.16 -17.62
C SER A 167 -9.37 3.09 -16.23
N GLU A 168 -10.04 3.59 -15.18
CA GLU A 168 -9.57 3.43 -13.80
C GLU A 168 -9.59 1.98 -13.34
N ARG A 169 -10.63 1.22 -13.69
CA ARG A 169 -10.70 -0.22 -13.37
C ARG A 169 -9.55 -0.97 -14.03
N ILE A 170 -9.34 -0.76 -15.32
CA ILE A 170 -8.23 -1.36 -16.07
C ILE A 170 -6.88 -0.94 -15.47
N SER A 171 -6.66 0.35 -15.22
CA SER A 171 -5.41 0.88 -14.66
C SER A 171 -5.13 0.35 -13.26
N SER A 172 -6.16 0.15 -12.44
CA SER A 172 -6.00 -0.42 -11.10
C SER A 172 -5.63 -1.91 -11.14
N TRP A 173 -6.15 -2.65 -12.12
CA TRP A 173 -5.86 -4.08 -12.30
C TRP A 173 -4.51 -4.32 -12.97
N SER A 174 -4.12 -3.46 -13.92
CA SER A 174 -2.84 -3.60 -14.62
C SER A 174 -1.66 -3.42 -13.68
N ARG A 175 -1.82 -2.62 -12.62
CA ARG A 175 -0.80 -2.46 -11.58
C ARG A 175 -0.60 -3.79 -10.85
N PRO A 176 0.59 -4.40 -10.94
CA PRO A 176 0.83 -5.70 -10.31
C PRO A 176 0.76 -5.57 -8.79
N SER A 177 -0.03 -6.42 -8.16
CA SER A 177 -0.03 -6.57 -6.71
C SER A 177 1.22 -7.31 -6.25
N SER A 178 1.91 -6.81 -5.22
CA SER A 178 3.00 -7.55 -4.56
C SER A 178 2.51 -8.72 -3.70
N PHE A 179 1.19 -8.88 -3.55
CA PHE A 179 0.56 -9.91 -2.72
C PHE A 179 -0.10 -10.98 -3.58
N LEU A 180 -0.38 -12.14 -2.96
CA LEU A 180 -1.12 -13.25 -3.60
C LEU A 180 -2.53 -12.84 -4.06
N SER A 181 -3.06 -11.73 -3.55
CA SER A 181 -4.35 -11.17 -3.98
C SER A 181 -4.13 -9.92 -4.81
N ALA A 182 -4.75 -9.88 -5.98
CA ALA A 182 -4.86 -8.69 -6.81
C ALA A 182 -6.07 -7.87 -6.40
N TYR A 183 -5.97 -6.56 -6.53
CA TYR A 183 -7.04 -5.62 -6.24
C TYR A 183 -7.34 -4.78 -7.48
N TYR A 184 -8.61 -4.46 -7.69
CA TYR A 184 -9.02 -3.50 -8.70
C TYR A 184 -10.12 -2.60 -8.16
N LYS A 185 -10.14 -1.35 -8.60
CA LYS A 185 -11.15 -0.37 -8.23
C LYS A 185 -12.44 -0.70 -8.98
N ILE A 186 -13.53 -0.88 -8.23
CA ILE A 186 -14.88 -1.02 -8.76
C ILE A 186 -15.49 0.37 -8.95
N GLY A 187 -15.35 1.24 -7.95
CA GLY A 187 -15.84 2.61 -8.01
C GLY A 187 -15.65 3.36 -6.69
N SER A 188 -16.18 4.57 -6.64
CA SER A 188 -16.19 5.40 -5.43
C SER A 188 -17.52 6.12 -5.25
N VAL A 189 -17.89 6.32 -3.98
CA VAL A 189 -19.08 7.06 -3.56
C VAL A 189 -18.64 8.14 -2.58
N PRO A 190 -19.00 9.42 -2.80
CA PRO A 190 -18.54 10.52 -1.96
C PRO A 190 -19.04 10.39 -0.53
N THR A 191 -20.30 9.99 -0.34
CA THR A 191 -20.92 9.84 0.98
C THR A 191 -21.92 8.69 0.97
N LEU A 192 -21.85 7.83 1.98
CA LEU A 192 -22.87 6.83 2.31
C LEU A 192 -23.53 7.21 3.64
N LEU A 193 -24.85 7.23 3.65
CA LEU A 193 -25.64 7.51 4.86
C LEU A 193 -25.68 6.26 5.76
N PRO A 194 -25.94 6.41 7.06
CA PRO A 194 -26.23 5.25 7.91
C PRO A 194 -27.51 4.55 7.43
N GLY A 195 -27.56 3.22 7.52
CA GLY A 195 -28.69 2.44 7.05
C GLY A 195 -28.30 1.05 6.52
N LYS A 196 -29.31 0.32 6.06
CA LYS A 196 -29.12 -1.00 5.44
C LYS A 196 -28.83 -0.86 3.95
N TYR A 197 -27.79 -1.52 3.48
CA TYR A 197 -27.40 -1.56 2.07
C TYR A 197 -27.46 -2.98 1.54
N GLN A 198 -27.74 -3.12 0.23
CA GLN A 198 -27.74 -4.39 -0.48
C GLN A 198 -26.78 -4.32 -1.67
N LEU A 199 -25.76 -5.16 -1.67
CA LEU A 199 -24.82 -5.33 -2.77
C LEU A 199 -25.26 -6.52 -3.62
N ILE A 200 -25.60 -6.24 -4.88
CA ILE A 200 -25.92 -7.25 -5.89
C ILE A 200 -24.70 -7.41 -6.79
N ILE A 201 -24.18 -8.63 -6.88
CA ILE A 201 -23.01 -8.98 -7.68
C ILE A 201 -23.48 -9.94 -8.77
N ASN A 202 -23.32 -9.57 -10.05
CA ASN A 202 -23.44 -10.55 -11.13
C ASN A 202 -22.07 -11.11 -11.43
N LYS A 203 -21.85 -12.34 -10.97
CA LYS A 203 -20.61 -13.10 -11.04
C LYS A 203 -20.47 -13.75 -12.42
N GLN A 204 -19.30 -13.57 -13.03
CA GLN A 204 -18.91 -14.37 -14.19
C GLN A 204 -18.63 -15.82 -13.75
N LEU A 205 -19.38 -16.78 -14.30
CA LEU A 205 -19.28 -18.21 -13.93
C LEU A 205 -17.97 -18.85 -14.38
N ILE A 206 -17.45 -18.42 -15.54
CA ILE A 206 -16.24 -18.95 -16.15
C ILE A 206 -15.13 -17.94 -15.90
N HIS A 207 -14.48 -18.04 -14.75
CA HIS A 207 -13.25 -17.29 -14.50
C HIS A 207 -12.22 -18.18 -13.82
N PRO A 208 -10.95 -18.12 -14.23
CA PRO A 208 -9.91 -19.02 -13.75
C PRO A 208 -9.64 -18.87 -12.24
N LEU A 209 -9.90 -17.68 -11.69
CA LEU A 209 -9.72 -17.38 -10.27
C LEU A 209 -11.07 -17.31 -9.56
N ASN A 210 -11.31 -18.29 -8.68
CA ASN A 210 -12.58 -18.55 -8.00
C ASN A 210 -12.73 -17.80 -6.66
N VAL A 211 -11.63 -17.55 -5.95
CA VAL A 211 -11.64 -16.84 -4.66
C VAL A 211 -11.72 -15.34 -4.88
N ARG A 212 -12.87 -14.75 -4.54
CA ARG A 212 -13.19 -13.35 -4.83
C ARG A 212 -13.92 -12.66 -3.68
N LYS A 213 -13.55 -11.41 -3.44
CA LYS A 213 -14.11 -10.58 -2.36
C LYS A 213 -14.37 -9.17 -2.85
N VAL A 214 -15.39 -8.52 -2.30
CA VAL A 214 -15.58 -7.06 -2.42
C VAL A 214 -15.14 -6.44 -1.10
N ILE A 215 -14.36 -5.38 -1.20
CA ILE A 215 -13.85 -4.62 -0.07
C ILE A 215 -14.33 -3.19 -0.21
N ILE A 216 -15.13 -2.74 0.74
CA ILE A 216 -15.62 -1.37 0.84
C ILE A 216 -14.79 -0.70 1.92
N ILE A 217 -14.05 0.35 1.56
CA ILE A 217 -13.21 1.10 2.49
C ILE A 217 -13.72 2.54 2.49
N SER A 218 -14.02 3.06 3.68
CA SER A 218 -14.53 4.41 3.87
C SER A 218 -13.66 5.22 4.82
N ASN A 219 -13.81 6.54 4.76
CA ASN A 219 -13.06 7.52 5.54
C ASN A 219 -11.55 7.35 5.35
N ILE A 220 -11.13 7.10 4.11
CA ILE A 220 -9.72 6.91 3.80
C ILE A 220 -8.98 8.23 4.07
N GLY A 221 -8.08 8.21 5.05
CA GLY A 221 -7.20 9.34 5.36
C GLY A 221 -6.07 9.49 4.33
N ILE A 222 -5.25 10.53 4.50
CA ILE A 222 -4.12 10.85 3.62
C ILE A 222 -3.14 9.68 3.45
N PHE A 223 -3.06 8.81 4.45
CA PHE A 223 -2.13 7.68 4.49
C PHE A 223 -2.78 6.34 4.12
N GLY A 224 -4.03 6.37 3.63
CA GLY A 224 -4.73 5.15 3.22
C GLY A 224 -5.02 4.19 4.38
N ASN A 225 -5.10 2.90 4.05
CA ASN A 225 -5.23 1.82 5.04
C ASN A 225 -3.87 1.36 5.62
N LEU A 226 -2.77 2.06 5.31
CA LEU A 226 -1.43 1.68 5.75
C LEU A 226 -1.34 1.64 7.29
N PHE A 227 -2.06 2.56 7.94
CA PHE A 227 -2.02 2.69 9.38
C PHE A 227 -2.71 1.57 10.14
N TYR A 228 -3.68 0.88 9.53
CA TYR A 228 -4.40 -0.18 10.22
C TYR A 228 -3.46 -1.30 10.67
N ASN A 229 -2.53 -1.72 9.81
CA ASN A 229 -1.52 -2.70 10.17
C ASN A 229 -0.35 -2.09 10.96
N SER A 230 -0.02 -0.81 10.73
CA SER A 230 1.10 -0.17 11.43
C SER A 230 0.84 0.05 12.92
N GLN A 231 -0.43 0.17 13.34
CA GLN A 231 -0.80 0.32 14.75
C GLN A 231 -0.19 -0.77 15.64
N ILE A 232 -0.20 -2.03 15.19
CA ILE A 232 0.34 -3.16 15.96
C ILE A 232 1.86 -3.02 16.14
N TYR A 233 2.58 -2.65 15.07
CA TYR A 233 4.03 -2.48 15.12
C TYR A 233 4.44 -1.28 16.01
N ILE A 234 3.70 -0.18 15.93
CA ILE A 234 3.97 1.00 16.76
C ILE A 234 3.65 0.69 18.23
N LEU A 235 2.53 0.01 18.52
CA LEU A 235 2.20 -0.43 19.87
C LEU A 235 3.30 -1.33 20.46
N SER A 236 3.76 -2.31 19.68
CA SER A 236 4.88 -3.18 20.09
C SER A 236 6.15 -2.37 20.41
N THR A 237 6.43 -1.33 19.62
CA THR A 237 7.59 -0.45 19.84
C THR A 237 7.44 0.36 21.13
N VAL A 238 6.24 0.92 21.38
CA VAL A 238 5.93 1.66 22.61
C VAL A 238 6.05 0.77 23.85
N VAL A 239 5.55 -0.46 23.79
CA VAL A 239 5.66 -1.44 24.90
C VAL A 239 7.12 -1.79 25.16
N MET A 240 7.91 -2.08 24.13
CA MET A 240 9.34 -2.38 24.28
C MET A 240 10.11 -1.21 24.88
N LEU A 241 9.84 0.02 24.43
CA LEU A 241 10.44 1.24 24.98
C LEU A 241 10.04 1.46 26.44
N ALA A 242 8.79 1.18 26.82
CA ALA A 242 8.34 1.25 28.21
C ALA A 242 9.09 0.25 29.10
N ILE A 243 9.30 -0.98 28.63
CA ILE A 243 10.09 -2.00 29.35
C ILE A 243 11.54 -1.55 29.52
N ILE A 244 12.16 -1.01 28.46
CA ILE A 244 13.54 -0.49 28.52
C ILE A 244 13.66 0.66 29.53
N ASN A 245 12.70 1.59 29.54
CA ASN A 245 12.69 2.67 30.53
C ASN A 245 12.49 2.15 31.95
N ALA A 246 11.59 1.19 32.17
CA ALA A 246 11.37 0.60 33.48
C ALA A 246 12.64 -0.07 34.01
N ALA A 247 13.33 -0.86 33.16
CA ALA A 247 14.61 -1.46 33.50
C ALA A 247 15.68 -0.39 33.78
N ALA A 248 15.80 0.63 32.92
CA ALA A 248 16.74 1.73 33.12
C ALA A 248 16.49 2.46 34.45
N CYS A 249 15.23 2.71 34.83
CA CYS A 249 14.89 3.28 36.12
C CYS A 249 15.34 2.37 37.28
N MET A 250 15.15 1.05 37.20
CA MET A 250 15.59 0.14 38.28
C MET A 250 17.11 0.07 38.45
N TYR A 251 17.88 0.23 37.37
CA TYR A 251 19.34 0.16 37.43
C TYR A 251 20.01 1.50 37.77
N TYR A 252 19.33 2.63 37.55
CA TYR A 252 19.91 3.96 37.67
C TYR A 252 19.26 4.86 38.73
N ALA A 253 18.11 4.48 39.28
CA ALA A 253 17.54 5.09 40.50
C ALA A 253 18.14 4.44 41.74
#